data_AF-A0A8D8S6I3-F1
#
_entry.id   AF-A0A8D8S6I3-F1
#
_cell.length_a   1.000
_cell.length_b   1.000
_cell.length_c   1.000
_cell.angle_alpha   90.00
_cell.angle_beta   90.00
_cell.angle_gamma   90.00
#
_symmetry.space_group_name_H-M   'P 1'
#
loop_
_entity.id
_entity.type
_entity.pdbx_description
1 polymer ?
#
loop_
_entity_poly.entity_id
_entity_poly.type
_entity_poly.pdbx_seq_one_letter_code
_entity_poly.pdbx_strand_id
1 'polypeptide(L)'
;TAINERSHSLVEQDSCKIDTNSNDKINANSDDKINTNGSDKVNANGNDTINANSDDKINANVNDQINANSNDKIKTNSNDKIKRNSNDKVNANGNDTINANSDDKINTNSNDKVNASSWLITNYPGG
;
A
#
# COMPACT_ATOMS: atom_id res chain seq x y z
N THR A 1 -8.51 28.68 -15.77
CA THR A 1 -7.42 27.69 -15.90
C THR A 1 -7.95 26.35 -15.44
N ALA A 2 -8.48 25.54 -16.36
CA ALA A 2 -8.97 24.20 -16.05
C ALA A 2 -7.74 23.27 -16.05
N ILE A 3 -7.28 22.87 -14.87
CA ILE A 3 -6.24 21.84 -14.78
C ILE A 3 -6.96 20.51 -15.00
N ASN A 4 -6.52 19.87 -16.06
CA ASN A 4 -6.96 18.62 -16.64
C ASN A 4 -6.98 17.48 -15.59
N GLU A 5 -8.14 17.16 -15.02
CA GLU A 5 -8.35 15.91 -14.26
C GLU A 5 -8.42 14.75 -15.26
N ARG A 6 -7.26 14.23 -15.66
CA ARG A 6 -7.19 13.05 -16.52
C ARG A 6 -7.06 11.82 -15.63
N SER A 7 -8.16 11.40 -14.98
CA SER A 7 -8.21 10.11 -14.31
C SER A 7 -8.04 9.00 -15.36
N HIS A 8 -6.86 8.39 -15.44
CA HIS A 8 -6.69 7.18 -16.24
C HIS A 8 -7.06 5.97 -15.37
N SER A 9 -8.21 5.36 -15.67
CA SER A 9 -8.57 4.06 -15.11
C SER A 9 -7.86 2.99 -15.92
N LEU A 10 -6.70 2.53 -15.45
CA LEU A 10 -5.98 1.41 -16.05
C LEU A 10 -6.55 0.12 -15.45
N VAL A 11 -7.15 -0.71 -16.30
CA VAL A 11 -7.60 -2.07 -15.96
C VAL A 11 -6.94 -2.98 -16.99
N GLU A 12 -5.93 -3.73 -16.58
CA GLU A 12 -5.26 -4.71 -17.46
C GLU A 12 -5.21 -6.09 -16.82
N GLN A 13 -5.14 -7.11 -17.68
CA GLN A 13 -5.03 -8.50 -17.30
C GLN A 13 -3.67 -9.03 -17.81
N ASP A 14 -2.89 -9.58 -16.87
CA ASP A 14 -1.56 -10.20 -16.97
C ASP A 14 -0.32 -9.26 -16.90
N SER A 15 0.49 -9.45 -15.84
CA SER A 15 1.85 -8.91 -15.58
C SER A 15 2.21 -7.65 -16.38
N CYS A 16 1.74 -6.50 -15.93
CA CYS A 16 1.97 -5.21 -16.53
C CYS A 16 2.80 -4.29 -15.63
N LYS A 17 3.44 -3.27 -16.24
CA LYS A 17 4.07 -2.16 -15.52
C LYS A 17 3.17 -0.93 -15.64
N ILE A 18 2.69 -0.44 -14.50
CA ILE A 18 1.83 0.74 -14.40
C ILE A 18 2.64 1.85 -13.72
N ASP A 19 2.85 2.96 -14.42
CA ASP A 19 3.50 4.15 -13.86
C ASP A 19 2.52 5.33 -13.95
N THR A 20 2.11 5.87 -12.79
CA THR A 20 1.19 7.02 -12.70
C THR A 20 1.82 8.17 -11.92
N ASN A 21 1.29 9.36 -12.15
CA ASN A 21 1.88 10.58 -11.63
C ASN A 21 1.05 11.30 -10.58
N SER A 22 -0.30 11.32 -10.64
CA SER A 22 -1.12 11.83 -9.54
C SER A 22 -2.62 11.74 -9.82
N ASN A 23 -3.42 11.48 -8.78
CA ASN A 23 -4.88 11.41 -8.80
C ASN A 23 -5.46 10.33 -9.72
N ASP A 24 -4.69 9.27 -9.95
CA ASP A 24 -5.09 8.13 -10.76
C ASP A 24 -5.77 7.04 -9.94
N LYS A 25 -6.50 6.18 -10.65
CA LYS A 25 -7.14 4.99 -10.08
C LYS A 25 -6.62 3.77 -10.82
N ILE A 26 -5.95 2.90 -10.09
CA ILE A 26 -5.30 1.71 -10.63
C ILE A 26 -5.98 0.49 -10.03
N ASN A 27 -6.41 -0.42 -10.90
CA ASN A 27 -6.81 -1.76 -10.51
C ASN A 27 -5.87 -2.75 -11.18
N ALA A 28 -5.01 -3.36 -10.37
CA ALA A 28 -4.08 -4.40 -10.76
C ALA A 28 -4.60 -5.76 -10.28
N ASN A 29 -4.13 -6.82 -10.93
CA ASN A 29 -4.49 -8.18 -10.58
C ASN A 29 -3.27 -8.92 -10.04
N SER A 30 -2.62 -9.77 -10.83
CA SER A 30 -1.54 -10.63 -10.35
C SER A 30 -0.26 -10.32 -11.09
N ASP A 31 0.81 -10.24 -10.29
CA ASP A 31 2.19 -10.11 -10.74
C ASP A 31 2.47 -8.77 -11.47
N ASP A 32 1.71 -7.74 -11.13
CA ASP A 32 1.84 -6.38 -11.66
C ASP A 32 2.92 -5.58 -10.89
N LYS A 33 3.52 -4.62 -11.59
CA LYS A 33 4.44 -3.63 -11.00
C LYS A 33 3.85 -2.24 -11.13
N ILE A 34 3.58 -1.61 -10.00
CA ILE A 34 2.88 -0.33 -9.91
C ILE A 34 3.81 0.69 -9.27
N ASN A 35 4.06 1.81 -9.95
CA ASN A 35 4.72 2.97 -9.37
C ASN A 35 3.75 4.16 -9.41
N THR A 36 3.40 4.68 -8.24
CA THR A 36 2.51 5.83 -8.08
C THR A 36 3.24 7.00 -7.45
N ASN A 37 2.78 8.22 -7.76
CA ASN A 37 3.43 9.42 -7.27
C ASN A 37 2.48 10.54 -6.87
N GLY A 38 1.53 10.31 -5.96
CA GLY A 38 0.78 11.41 -5.35
C GLY A 38 -0.72 11.23 -5.40
N SER A 39 -1.36 11.02 -4.25
CA SER A 39 -2.83 10.97 -4.15
C SER A 39 -3.52 9.92 -5.04
N ASP A 40 -2.79 8.90 -5.48
CA ASP A 40 -3.30 7.81 -6.30
C ASP A 40 -4.10 6.82 -5.45
N LYS A 41 -4.99 6.07 -6.10
CA LYS A 41 -5.74 4.97 -5.48
C LYS A 41 -5.36 3.68 -6.19
N VAL A 42 -4.79 2.75 -5.46
CA VAL A 42 -4.35 1.46 -5.96
C VAL A 42 -5.15 0.35 -5.29
N ASN A 43 -5.81 -0.48 -6.09
CA ASN A 43 -6.31 -1.78 -5.67
C ASN A 43 -5.47 -2.85 -6.37
N ALA A 44 -4.81 -3.69 -5.58
CA ALA A 44 -3.94 -4.77 -6.04
C ALA A 44 -4.45 -6.10 -5.49
N ASN A 45 -4.29 -7.19 -6.24
CA ASN A 45 -4.83 -8.48 -5.84
C ASN A 45 -4.05 -9.67 -6.42
N GLY A 46 -2.89 -9.94 -5.83
CA GLY A 46 -2.03 -11.03 -6.26
C GLY A 46 -0.60 -10.74 -5.80
N ASN A 47 0.41 -11.31 -6.45
CA ASN A 47 1.79 -11.05 -6.03
C ASN A 47 2.31 -9.72 -6.62
N ASP A 48 1.62 -8.60 -6.41
CA ASP A 48 2.00 -7.33 -7.01
C ASP A 48 3.13 -6.66 -6.24
N THR A 49 3.85 -5.78 -6.94
CA THR A 49 4.84 -4.89 -6.34
C THR A 49 4.39 -3.45 -6.52
N ILE A 50 4.23 -2.73 -5.41
CA ILE A 50 3.70 -1.37 -5.36
C ILE A 50 4.75 -0.45 -4.74
N ASN A 51 5.16 0.57 -5.48
CA ASN A 51 5.98 1.67 -4.96
C ASN A 51 5.14 2.95 -4.97
N ALA A 52 4.83 3.46 -3.79
CA ALA A 52 4.05 4.67 -3.57
C ALA A 52 4.92 5.76 -2.93
N ASN A 53 4.66 7.02 -3.29
CA ASN A 53 5.48 8.13 -2.83
C ASN A 53 4.80 9.02 -1.79
N SER A 54 3.60 9.53 -2.08
CA SER A 54 2.96 10.51 -1.20
C SER A 54 1.45 10.44 -1.27
N ASP A 55 0.79 10.43 -0.12
CA ASP A 55 -0.66 10.56 0.02
C ASP A 55 -1.48 9.51 -0.76
N ASP A 56 -0.86 8.40 -1.15
CA ASP A 56 -1.47 7.34 -1.92
C ASP A 56 -2.35 6.47 -1.01
N LYS A 57 -3.39 5.88 -1.60
CA LYS A 57 -4.28 4.93 -0.94
C LYS A 57 -4.14 3.57 -1.58
N ILE A 58 -3.63 2.62 -0.83
CA ILE A 58 -3.32 1.28 -1.29
C ILE A 58 -4.24 0.29 -0.57
N ASN A 59 -4.94 -0.53 -1.34
CA ASN A 59 -5.65 -1.70 -0.85
C ASN A 59 -5.08 -2.92 -1.58
N ALA A 60 -4.24 -3.67 -0.88
CA ALA A 60 -3.59 -4.87 -1.36
C ALA A 60 -4.20 -6.09 -0.68
N ASN A 61 -4.06 -7.25 -1.30
CA ASN A 61 -4.70 -8.46 -0.82
C ASN A 61 -3.66 -9.53 -0.48
N VAL A 62 -3.14 -10.29 -1.45
CA VAL A 62 -2.47 -11.57 -1.14
C VAL A 62 -1.06 -11.64 -1.69
N ASN A 63 -0.07 -11.66 -0.80
CA ASN A 63 1.36 -11.77 -1.11
C ASN A 63 1.94 -10.54 -1.85
N ASP A 64 1.33 -9.38 -1.64
CA ASP A 64 1.75 -8.12 -2.22
C ASP A 64 3.01 -7.58 -1.52
N GLN A 65 3.84 -6.86 -2.28
CA GLN A 65 5.00 -6.13 -1.78
C GLN A 65 4.78 -4.63 -1.93
N ILE A 66 4.79 -3.91 -0.80
CA ILE A 66 4.48 -2.48 -0.77
C ILE A 66 5.67 -1.73 -0.20
N ASN A 67 6.19 -0.77 -0.95
CA ASN A 67 7.09 0.26 -0.46
C ASN A 67 6.36 1.61 -0.53
N ALA A 68 6.09 2.20 0.63
CA ALA A 68 5.45 3.49 0.77
C ALA A 68 6.40 4.48 1.44
N ASN A 69 6.30 5.76 1.07
CA ASN A 69 7.25 6.77 1.49
C ASN A 69 6.66 7.74 2.51
N SER A 70 5.56 8.42 2.18
CA SER A 70 5.01 9.39 3.13
C SER A 70 3.51 9.60 3.05
N ASN A 71 2.88 9.68 4.23
CA ASN A 71 1.45 9.99 4.38
C ASN A 71 0.51 9.01 3.65
N ASP A 72 1.00 7.84 3.29
CA ASP A 72 0.25 6.83 2.57
C ASP A 72 -0.71 6.10 3.51
N LYS A 73 -1.84 5.67 2.95
CA LYS A 73 -2.83 4.85 3.66
C LYS A 73 -2.87 3.49 3.02
N ILE A 74 -2.53 2.49 3.81
CA ILE A 74 -2.32 1.13 3.32
C ILE A 74 -3.24 0.18 4.09
N LYS A 75 -3.96 -0.63 3.33
CA LYS A 75 -4.71 -1.76 3.84
C LYS A 75 -4.24 -3.02 3.14
N THR A 76 -3.90 -4.05 3.91
CA THR A 76 -3.36 -5.33 3.42
C THR A 76 -4.15 -6.50 3.98
N ASN A 77 -4.05 -7.67 3.35
CA ASN A 77 -4.78 -8.84 3.81
C ASN A 77 -4.13 -10.19 3.45
N SER A 78 -3.20 -10.65 4.29
CA SER A 78 -2.59 -11.99 4.28
C SER A 78 -1.29 -12.08 3.48
N ASN A 79 -0.21 -12.21 4.26
CA ASN A 79 1.15 -12.53 3.81
C ASN A 79 1.80 -11.39 3.00
N ASP A 80 1.32 -10.16 3.18
CA ASP A 80 1.86 -8.99 2.50
C ASP A 80 3.14 -8.51 3.21
N LYS A 81 4.03 -7.89 2.43
CA LYS A 81 5.26 -7.28 2.93
C LYS A 81 5.20 -5.78 2.73
N ILE A 82 5.29 -5.05 3.84
CA ILE A 82 5.10 -3.61 3.85
C ILE A 82 6.37 -2.95 4.39
N LYS A 83 6.96 -2.04 3.61
CA LYS A 83 8.04 -1.15 4.04
C LYS A 83 7.57 0.28 3.93
N ARG A 84 7.80 1.05 5.00
CA ARG A 84 7.34 2.42 5.12
C ARG A 84 8.37 3.33 5.72
N ASN A 85 8.31 4.60 5.34
CA ASN A 85 9.24 5.60 5.80
C ASN A 85 8.63 6.54 6.84
N SER A 86 7.54 7.27 6.53
CA SER A 86 7.04 8.26 7.47
C SER A 86 5.56 8.61 7.40
N ASN A 87 4.93 8.80 8.56
CA ASN A 87 3.56 9.30 8.69
C ASN A 87 2.49 8.44 7.99
N ASP A 88 2.80 7.19 7.70
CA ASP A 88 1.92 6.28 7.00
C ASP A 88 0.96 5.60 7.97
N LYS A 89 -0.23 5.28 7.47
CA LYS A 89 -1.25 4.53 8.22
C LYS A 89 -1.41 3.15 7.62
N VAL A 90 -1.14 2.11 8.38
CA VAL A 90 -1.36 0.73 7.98
C VAL A 90 -2.45 0.10 8.83
N ASN A 91 -3.36 -0.60 8.15
CA ASN A 91 -4.24 -1.59 8.73
C ASN A 91 -3.98 -2.94 8.06
N ALA A 92 -3.31 -3.82 8.77
CA ALA A 92 -2.92 -5.14 8.29
C ALA A 92 -3.74 -6.24 8.98
N ASN A 93 -3.92 -7.35 8.27
CA ASN A 93 -4.64 -8.49 8.79
C ASN A 93 -4.10 -9.77 8.16
N GLY A 94 -3.53 -10.65 8.98
CA GLY A 94 -3.10 -11.98 8.54
C GLY A 94 -1.74 -12.36 9.06
N ASN A 95 -0.84 -12.77 8.17
CA ASN A 95 0.57 -13.03 8.48
C ASN A 95 1.47 -12.00 7.77
N ASP A 96 1.09 -10.74 7.84
CA ASP A 96 1.80 -9.65 7.16
C ASP A 96 3.11 -9.34 7.89
N THR A 97 4.11 -8.87 7.15
CA THR A 97 5.38 -8.40 7.69
C THR A 97 5.53 -6.92 7.42
N ILE A 98 5.67 -6.14 8.48
CA ILE A 98 5.61 -4.67 8.44
C ILE A 98 6.89 -4.10 9.03
N ASN A 99 7.62 -3.36 8.20
CA ASN A 99 8.77 -2.57 8.62
C ASN A 99 8.44 -1.08 8.49
N ALA A 100 8.65 -0.33 9.56
CA ALA A 100 8.32 1.09 9.60
C ALA A 100 9.36 1.93 10.35
N ASN A 101 9.54 3.17 9.91
CA ASN A 101 10.58 4.04 10.43
C ASN A 101 10.02 5.08 11.42
N SER A 102 9.37 6.16 10.95
CA SER A 102 9.01 7.31 11.80
C SER A 102 7.52 7.66 11.74
N ASP A 103 6.88 7.86 12.90
CA ASP A 103 5.55 8.48 13.01
C ASP A 103 4.40 7.74 12.31
N ASP A 104 4.64 6.47 11.96
CA ASP A 104 3.63 5.62 11.38
C ASP A 104 2.60 5.19 12.42
N LYS A 105 1.36 4.99 11.98
CA LYS A 105 0.33 4.32 12.77
C LYS A 105 0.08 2.96 12.16
N ILE A 106 0.17 1.92 12.97
CA ILE A 106 0.01 0.54 12.50
C ILE A 106 -1.00 -0.13 13.42
N ASN A 107 -2.07 -0.59 12.78
CA ASN A 107 -3.03 -1.48 13.38
C ASN A 107 -2.86 -2.84 12.72
N THR A 108 -2.68 -3.87 13.52
CA THR A 108 -2.49 -5.23 13.03
C THR A 108 -3.42 -6.18 13.75
N ASN A 109 -3.88 -7.18 13.01
CA ASN A 109 -4.72 -8.26 13.51
C ASN A 109 -4.10 -9.59 13.10
N SER A 110 -4.24 -10.62 13.94
CA SER A 110 -3.67 -11.96 13.70
C SER A 110 -2.13 -12.00 13.82
N ASN A 111 -1.45 -12.95 13.18
CA ASN A 111 -0.02 -13.25 13.38
C ASN A 111 0.94 -12.31 12.62
N ASP A 112 0.56 -11.04 12.49
CA ASP A 112 1.39 -10.03 11.82
C ASP A 112 2.67 -9.77 12.61
N LYS A 113 3.78 -9.57 11.89
CA LYS A 113 5.07 -9.20 12.45
C LYS A 113 5.33 -7.73 12.18
N VAL A 114 5.58 -6.96 13.23
CA VAL A 114 5.89 -5.55 13.10
C VAL A 114 7.25 -5.23 13.70
N ASN A 115 8.12 -4.61 12.89
CA ASN A 115 9.38 -4.03 13.33
C ASN A 115 9.36 -2.54 13.01
N ALA A 116 9.28 -1.71 14.05
CA ALA A 116 9.30 -0.28 13.80
C ALA A 116 9.99 0.56 14.87
N SER A 117 10.63 1.63 14.38
CA SER A 117 11.69 2.35 15.08
C SER A 117 11.17 3.46 16.00
N SER A 118 9.96 3.98 15.76
CA SER A 118 9.25 4.91 16.66
C SER A 118 7.79 5.06 16.21
N TRP A 119 6.82 4.56 16.98
CA TRP A 119 5.40 4.54 16.58
C TRP A 119 4.43 4.17 17.72
N LEU A 120 3.12 4.37 17.47
CA LEU A 120 2.02 3.85 18.30
C LEU A 120 1.51 2.52 17.75
N ILE A 121 1.80 1.43 18.45
CA ILE A 121 1.25 0.09 18.17
C ILE A 121 -0.10 -0.10 18.81
N THR A 122 -1.11 -0.38 18.01
CA THR A 122 -2.31 -1.04 18.51
C THR A 122 -2.41 -2.42 17.88
N ASN A 123 -1.91 -3.42 18.59
CA ASN A 123 -2.24 -4.82 18.28
C ASN A 123 -3.60 -5.07 18.92
N TYR A 124 -4.58 -5.58 18.18
CA TYR A 124 -5.79 -6.15 18.77
C TYR A 124 -5.57 -7.66 18.93
N PRO A 125 -5.17 -8.15 20.11
CA PRO A 125 -5.10 -9.58 20.37
C PRO A 125 -6.53 -10.12 20.50
N GLY A 126 -7.07 -10.70 19.44
CA GLY A 126 -8.34 -11.42 19.53
C GLY A 126 -9.15 -11.47 18.24
N GLY A 127 -8.91 -12.52 17.47
CA GLY A 127 -9.93 -13.25 16.71
C GLY A 127 -9.87 -14.70 17.17
#